data_AF-A0A975TNW7-F1
#
_entry.id   AF-A0A975TNW7-F1
#
_cell.length_a   1.000
_cell.length_b   1.000
_cell.length_c   1.000
_cell.angle_alpha   90.00
_cell.angle_beta   90.00
_cell.angle_gamma   90.00
#
_symmetry.space_group_name_H-M   'P 1'
#
loop_
_entity.id
_entity.type
_entity.pdbx_description
1 polymer ?
#
loop_
_entity_poly.entity_id
_entity_poly.type
_entity_poly.pdbx_seq_one_letter_code
_entity_poly.pdbx_strand_id
1 'polypeptide(L)'
;MGGFLSELGKKLAERWLSLLVLPGALYLAIAVTAHTLGHTRPFDLPLLTRQITTWANHPATSNTDGYVVLLAATLAGAAATRLVAQALGSLTERLCLAADWHTWPPPLRRLAARQTARRHDRWTRAARTWHHHREQDAQALAHGRRADPAARRAAERTMTCIAPEEPTRPTWSGDRLNAAAVRLERDHHLDLATLWPHLWLILPEETRVQITTVRQNLTRAATLTAWALLYLPLAAWWWPAALITATLTLTGRARTRTATDTYALLLEAATRLHIRDLADRLGLNPTSPTTPETGGALGLNSTGGPLTSEAGDILTRHLTPTPPPPPAG
;
A
#
# COMPACT_ATOMS: atom_id res chain seq x y z
N MET A 1 -32.17 20.60 -18.68
CA MET A 1 -31.20 19.47 -18.72
C MET A 1 -29.77 19.89 -19.07
N GLY A 2 -29.51 20.87 -19.96
CA GLY A 2 -28.13 21.28 -20.32
C GLY A 2 -27.33 22.03 -19.25
N GLY A 3 -27.98 22.75 -18.33
CA GLY A 3 -27.30 23.51 -17.27
C GLY A 3 -26.57 22.63 -16.24
N PHE A 4 -27.11 21.45 -15.92
CA PHE A 4 -26.48 20.52 -14.98
C PHE A 4 -25.24 19.85 -15.56
N LEU A 5 -25.26 19.49 -16.85
CA LEU A 5 -24.08 19.00 -17.60
C LEU A 5 -23.01 20.10 -17.75
N SER A 6 -23.42 21.36 -17.92
CA SER A 6 -22.51 22.51 -17.96
C SER A 6 -21.89 22.80 -16.60
N GLU A 7 -22.64 22.75 -15.50
CA GLU A 7 -22.09 22.92 -14.15
C GLU A 7 -21.20 21.75 -13.72
N LEU A 8 -21.59 20.53 -14.06
CA LEU A 8 -20.73 19.35 -13.88
C LEU A 8 -19.46 19.51 -14.70
N GLY A 9 -19.56 19.85 -15.98
CA GLY A 9 -18.41 20.10 -16.85
C GLY A 9 -17.51 21.23 -16.33
N LYS A 10 -18.07 22.30 -15.78
CA LYS A 10 -17.33 23.42 -15.19
C LYS A 10 -16.65 23.05 -13.89
N LYS A 11 -17.34 22.39 -12.94
CA LYS A 11 -16.72 21.91 -11.69
C LYS A 11 -15.69 20.82 -11.96
N LEU A 12 -15.92 19.96 -12.96
CA LEU A 12 -14.94 18.99 -13.41
C LEU A 12 -13.76 19.73 -14.04
N ALA A 13 -13.96 20.66 -14.97
CA ALA A 13 -12.89 21.45 -15.57
C ALA A 13 -12.08 22.21 -14.51
N GLU A 14 -12.71 22.79 -13.49
CA GLU A 14 -12.07 23.57 -12.43
C GLU A 14 -11.32 22.67 -11.41
N ARG A 15 -11.88 21.51 -11.05
CA ARG A 15 -11.16 20.47 -10.28
C ARG A 15 -10.03 19.85 -11.09
N TRP A 16 -10.25 19.58 -12.37
CA TRP A 16 -9.23 19.06 -13.28
C TRP A 16 -8.16 20.11 -13.50
N LEU A 17 -8.47 21.40 -13.58
CA LEU A 17 -7.45 22.45 -13.73
C LEU A 17 -6.63 22.64 -12.45
N SER A 18 -7.20 22.45 -11.26
CA SER A 18 -6.46 22.54 -10.00
C SER A 18 -5.68 21.25 -9.66
N LEU A 19 -6.22 20.07 -9.94
CA LEU A 19 -5.54 18.78 -9.73
C LEU A 19 -4.55 18.43 -10.86
N LEU A 20 -4.84 18.93 -12.08
CA LEU A 20 -4.16 19.10 -13.37
C LEU A 20 -2.82 19.86 -13.53
N VAL A 21 -2.77 20.84 -14.39
CA VAL A 21 -2.67 22.16 -13.79
C VAL A 21 -1.49 22.42 -12.85
N LEU A 22 -1.83 22.63 -11.57
CA LEU A 22 -0.93 23.10 -10.52
C LEU A 22 0.33 22.25 -10.34
N PRO A 23 0.27 20.93 -10.10
CA PRO A 23 1.49 20.15 -9.84
C PRO A 23 2.42 20.06 -11.07
N GLY A 24 1.84 19.97 -12.27
CA GLY A 24 2.61 19.89 -13.52
C GLY A 24 3.23 21.23 -13.90
N ALA A 25 2.48 22.32 -13.77
CA ALA A 25 2.99 23.68 -14.00
C ALA A 25 4.06 24.05 -12.98
N LEU A 26 3.90 23.67 -11.71
CA LEU A 26 4.90 23.88 -10.67
C LEU A 26 6.18 23.08 -10.94
N TYR A 27 6.06 21.83 -11.41
CA TYR A 27 7.22 21.05 -11.87
C TYR A 27 7.93 21.72 -13.04
N LEU A 28 7.19 22.18 -14.05
CA LEU A 28 7.77 22.87 -15.20
C LEU A 28 8.44 24.19 -14.80
N ALA A 29 7.82 24.97 -13.92
CA ALA A 29 8.41 26.20 -13.39
C ALA A 29 9.71 25.92 -12.64
N ILE A 30 9.73 24.87 -11.81
CA ILE A 30 10.93 24.43 -11.09
C ILE A 30 11.99 23.87 -12.06
N ALA A 31 11.60 23.14 -13.10
CA ALA A 31 12.51 22.61 -14.10
C ALA A 31 13.18 23.72 -14.93
N VAL A 32 12.40 24.72 -15.34
CA VAL A 32 12.89 25.93 -16.02
C VAL A 32 13.85 26.69 -15.10
N THR A 33 13.47 26.90 -13.84
CA THR A 33 14.30 27.55 -12.81
C THR A 33 15.62 26.79 -12.59
N ALA A 34 15.57 25.47 -12.49
CA ALA A 34 16.76 24.64 -12.31
C ALA A 34 17.69 24.68 -13.53
N HIS A 35 17.12 24.70 -14.74
CA HIS A 35 17.89 24.79 -15.98
C HIS A 35 18.57 26.16 -16.15
N THR A 36 17.94 27.24 -15.68
CA THR A 36 18.49 28.60 -15.81
C THR A 36 19.50 28.96 -14.72
N LEU A 37 19.31 28.52 -13.47
CA LEU A 37 20.18 28.91 -12.35
C LEU A 37 21.37 27.96 -12.11
N GLY A 38 21.23 26.67 -12.46
CA GLY A 38 22.25 25.65 -12.25
C GLY A 38 22.76 25.55 -10.80
N HIS A 39 23.93 24.95 -10.60
CA HIS A 39 24.54 24.80 -9.26
C HIS A 39 25.14 26.10 -8.70
N THR A 40 25.60 26.99 -9.58
CA THR A 40 26.49 28.11 -9.20
C THR A 40 25.76 29.32 -8.63
N ARG A 41 24.46 29.52 -8.92
CA ARG A 41 23.69 30.66 -8.38
C ARG A 41 22.25 30.28 -8.07
N PRO A 42 21.98 29.52 -7.00
CA PRO A 42 20.69 28.86 -6.75
C PRO A 42 19.50 29.79 -6.43
N PHE A 43 19.74 31.07 -6.08
CA PHE A 43 18.71 32.04 -5.65
C PHE A 43 18.76 33.38 -6.39
N ASP A 44 19.40 33.42 -7.57
CA ASP A 44 19.56 34.65 -8.37
C ASP A 44 18.26 35.01 -9.12
N LEU A 45 17.26 35.45 -8.35
CA LEU A 45 15.95 35.96 -8.81
C LEU A 45 16.05 37.01 -9.94
N PRO A 46 17.04 37.92 -10.00
CA PRO A 46 17.17 38.88 -11.09
C PRO A 46 17.47 38.23 -12.44
N LEU A 47 18.27 37.15 -12.44
CA LEU A 47 18.64 36.42 -13.66
C LEU A 47 17.43 35.70 -14.26
N LEU A 48 16.60 35.13 -13.39
CA LEU A 48 15.33 34.48 -13.71
C LEU A 48 14.35 35.47 -14.36
N THR A 49 14.17 36.65 -13.75
CA THR A 49 13.31 37.72 -14.29
C THR A 49 13.81 38.24 -15.63
N ARG A 50 15.13 38.34 -15.82
CA ARG A 50 15.73 38.79 -17.08
C ARG A 50 15.54 37.77 -18.22
N GLN A 51 15.66 36.47 -17.94
CA GLN A 51 15.39 35.43 -18.94
C GLN A 51 13.91 35.32 -19.29
N ILE A 52 13.02 35.39 -18.30
CA ILE A 52 11.56 35.40 -18.53
C ILE A 52 11.16 36.60 -19.39
N THR A 53 11.68 37.79 -19.09
CA THR A 53 11.40 38.99 -19.91
C THR A 53 12.02 38.90 -21.30
N THR A 54 13.18 38.27 -21.46
CA THR A 54 13.79 38.03 -22.79
C THR A 54 12.95 37.07 -23.64
N TRP A 55 12.41 36.02 -23.02
CA TRP A 55 11.50 35.08 -23.70
C TRP A 55 10.12 35.70 -24.00
N ALA A 56 9.58 36.52 -23.11
CA ALA A 56 8.34 37.23 -23.34
C ALA A 56 8.45 38.23 -24.51
N ASN A 57 9.64 38.80 -24.72
CA ASN A 57 9.93 39.76 -25.79
C ASN A 57 10.40 39.09 -27.10
N HIS A 58 10.36 37.75 -27.22
CA HIS A 58 10.73 37.07 -28.46
C HIS A 58 9.65 37.32 -29.54
N PRO A 59 10.00 37.66 -30.79
CA PRO A 59 9.03 38.03 -31.83
C PRO A 59 8.03 36.92 -32.25
N ALA A 60 8.17 35.70 -31.72
CA ALA A 60 7.20 34.62 -31.90
C ALA A 60 6.00 34.68 -30.94
N THR A 61 6.08 35.46 -29.85
CA THR A 61 5.01 35.60 -28.83
C THR A 61 4.27 36.95 -28.91
N SER A 62 4.54 37.79 -29.92
CA SER A 62 3.87 39.08 -30.11
C SER A 62 2.47 38.96 -30.70
N ASN A 63 2.11 37.80 -31.27
CA ASN A 63 0.81 37.55 -31.88
C ASN A 63 -0.06 36.68 -30.96
N THR A 64 -1.38 36.93 -30.93
CA THR A 64 -2.37 36.19 -30.11
C THR A 64 -2.26 34.67 -30.27
N ASP A 65 -1.91 34.20 -31.47
CA ASP A 65 -1.71 32.77 -31.77
C ASP A 65 -0.52 32.15 -31.03
N GLY A 66 0.53 32.93 -30.77
CA GLY A 66 1.71 32.49 -30.02
C GLY A 66 1.42 32.20 -28.55
N TYR A 67 0.53 32.99 -27.93
CA TYR A 67 0.07 32.74 -26.55
C TYR A 67 -0.75 31.45 -26.45
N VAL A 68 -1.59 31.16 -27.44
CA VAL A 68 -2.39 29.92 -27.48
C VAL A 68 -1.49 28.70 -27.61
N VAL A 69 -0.48 28.75 -28.49
CA VAL A 69 0.50 27.64 -28.65
C VAL A 69 1.33 27.45 -27.39
N LEU A 70 1.78 28.52 -26.74
CA LEU A 70 2.54 28.43 -25.49
C LEU A 70 1.69 27.85 -24.35
N LEU A 71 0.44 28.28 -24.23
CA LEU A 71 -0.50 27.77 -23.24
C LEU A 71 -0.79 26.28 -23.51
N ALA A 72 -1.05 25.91 -24.77
CA ALA A 72 -1.29 24.53 -25.17
C ALA A 72 -0.08 23.63 -24.91
N ALA A 73 1.13 24.09 -25.24
CA ALA A 73 2.38 23.35 -24.98
C ALA A 73 2.64 23.19 -23.47
N THR A 74 2.36 24.22 -22.67
CA THR A 74 2.49 24.15 -21.20
C THR A 74 1.47 23.18 -20.59
N LEU A 75 0.22 23.23 -21.06
CA LEU A 75 -0.83 22.30 -20.64
C LEU A 75 -0.51 20.86 -21.06
N ALA A 76 -0.01 20.65 -22.28
CA ALA A 76 0.42 19.35 -22.77
C ALA A 76 1.62 18.81 -21.96
N GLY A 77 2.60 19.66 -21.65
CA GLY A 77 3.72 19.31 -20.77
C GLY A 77 3.26 18.96 -19.36
N ALA A 78 2.34 19.73 -18.77
CA ALA A 78 1.78 19.46 -17.44
C ALA A 78 0.94 18.17 -17.42
N ALA A 79 0.23 17.87 -18.50
CA ALA A 79 -0.52 16.63 -18.67
C ALA A 79 0.42 15.42 -18.80
N ALA A 80 1.44 15.51 -19.65
CA ALA A 80 2.46 14.47 -19.83
C ALA A 80 3.21 14.19 -18.52
N THR A 81 3.63 15.24 -17.81
CA THR A 81 4.31 15.13 -16.51
C THR A 81 3.46 14.37 -15.49
N ARG A 82 2.16 14.63 -15.46
CA ARG A 82 1.25 13.87 -14.60
C ARG A 82 1.07 12.44 -15.04
N LEU A 83 0.92 12.17 -16.33
CA LEU A 83 0.79 10.79 -16.81
C LEU A 83 2.03 9.98 -16.42
N VAL A 84 3.22 10.59 -16.54
CA VAL A 84 4.47 10.00 -16.04
C VAL A 84 4.43 9.81 -14.52
N ALA A 85 3.97 10.79 -13.75
CA ALA A 85 3.84 10.67 -12.30
C ALA A 85 2.80 9.62 -11.86
N GLN A 86 1.71 9.44 -12.61
CA GLN A 86 0.69 8.41 -12.37
C GLN A 86 1.21 7.02 -12.74
N ALA A 87 1.91 6.90 -13.88
CA ALA A 87 2.58 5.67 -14.28
C ALA A 87 3.63 5.26 -13.25
N LEU A 88 4.50 6.19 -12.83
CA LEU A 88 5.45 5.97 -11.74
C LEU A 88 4.75 5.68 -10.42
N GLY A 89 3.60 6.30 -10.13
CA GLY A 89 2.81 6.03 -8.93
C GLY A 89 2.32 4.58 -8.90
N SER A 90 1.78 4.08 -10.01
CA SER A 90 1.36 2.69 -10.15
C SER A 90 2.52 1.70 -10.07
N LEU A 91 3.67 2.04 -10.66
CA LEU A 91 4.90 1.27 -10.55
C LEU A 91 5.41 1.28 -9.11
N THR A 92 5.36 2.43 -8.43
CA THR A 92 5.80 2.57 -7.04
C THR A 92 4.87 1.82 -6.11
N GLU A 93 3.56 1.81 -6.36
CA GLU A 93 2.60 0.99 -5.61
C GLU A 93 2.91 -0.50 -5.80
N ARG A 94 3.16 -0.94 -7.04
CA ARG A 94 3.59 -2.33 -7.33
C ARG A 94 4.94 -2.68 -6.69
N LEU A 95 5.90 -1.76 -6.70
CA LEU A 95 7.20 -1.93 -6.06
C LEU A 95 7.07 -1.93 -4.53
N CYS A 96 6.21 -1.09 -3.96
CA CYS A 96 5.95 -1.00 -2.52
C CYS A 96 5.20 -2.22 -1.98
N LEU A 97 4.23 -2.75 -2.73
CA LEU A 97 3.49 -3.96 -2.36
C LEU A 97 4.27 -5.24 -2.68
N ALA A 98 5.15 -5.18 -3.69
CA ALA A 98 6.06 -6.23 -4.13
C ALA A 98 5.43 -7.64 -4.15
N ALA A 99 4.14 -7.74 -4.48
CA ALA A 99 3.41 -9.00 -4.43
C ALA A 99 3.99 -10.03 -5.40
N ASP A 100 4.35 -9.59 -6.61
CA ASP A 100 4.89 -10.44 -7.66
C ASP A 100 6.39 -10.22 -7.88
N TRP A 101 7.17 -9.99 -6.82
CA TRP A 101 8.61 -9.71 -6.96
C TRP A 101 9.40 -10.83 -7.67
N HIS A 102 8.87 -12.06 -7.66
CA HIS A 102 9.42 -13.20 -8.40
C HIS A 102 9.41 -13.00 -9.93
N THR A 103 8.47 -12.21 -10.46
CA THR A 103 8.31 -11.90 -11.89
C THR A 103 9.20 -10.76 -12.36
N TRP A 104 9.92 -10.10 -11.46
CA TRP A 104 10.76 -8.95 -11.79
C TRP A 104 11.95 -9.32 -12.67
N PRO A 105 12.47 -8.37 -13.47
CA PRO A 105 13.65 -8.62 -14.30
C PRO A 105 14.87 -8.99 -13.43
N PRO A 106 15.82 -9.78 -13.97
CA PRO A 106 16.86 -10.45 -13.20
C PRO A 106 17.68 -9.59 -12.22
N PRO A 107 18.11 -8.34 -12.54
CA PRO A 107 18.89 -7.57 -11.58
C PRO A 107 18.06 -7.15 -10.36
N LEU A 108 16.81 -6.70 -10.60
CA LEU A 108 15.90 -6.30 -9.53
C LEU A 108 15.47 -7.49 -8.67
N ARG A 109 15.21 -8.65 -9.29
CA ARG A 109 14.87 -9.88 -8.57
C ARG A 109 15.99 -10.34 -7.64
N ARG A 110 17.25 -10.27 -8.07
CA ARG A 110 18.41 -10.62 -7.22
C ARG A 110 18.57 -9.65 -6.05
N LEU A 111 18.35 -8.35 -6.28
CA LEU A 111 18.37 -7.35 -5.22
C LEU A 111 17.23 -7.56 -4.22
N ALA A 112 16.01 -7.82 -4.71
CA ALA A 112 14.86 -8.15 -3.89
C ALA A 112 15.11 -9.42 -3.06
N ALA A 113 15.57 -10.51 -3.67
CA ALA A 113 15.90 -11.75 -2.96
C ALA A 113 16.96 -11.54 -1.87
N ARG A 114 18.04 -10.79 -2.16
CA ARG A 114 19.06 -10.43 -1.17
C ARG A 114 18.50 -9.58 -0.03
N GLN A 115 17.61 -8.65 -0.35
CA GLN A 115 16.96 -7.80 0.64
C GLN A 115 16.01 -8.61 1.54
N THR A 116 15.19 -9.49 0.96
CA THR A 116 14.33 -10.42 1.69
C THR A 116 15.17 -11.33 2.59
N ALA A 117 16.24 -11.94 2.08
CA ALA A 117 17.13 -12.80 2.87
C ALA A 117 17.76 -12.05 4.06
N ARG A 118 18.35 -10.87 3.82
CA ARG A 118 18.92 -10.04 4.90
C ARG A 118 17.90 -9.67 5.96
N ARG A 119 16.67 -9.40 5.54
CA ARG A 119 15.56 -9.01 6.42
C ARG A 119 15.04 -10.21 7.20
N HIS A 120 14.91 -11.37 6.56
CA HIS A 120 14.64 -12.65 7.18
C HIS A 120 15.70 -12.96 8.25
N ASP A 121 17.00 -12.89 7.94
CA ASP A 121 18.06 -13.14 8.92
C ASP A 121 18.01 -12.19 10.12
N ARG A 122 17.68 -10.91 9.88
CA ARG A 122 17.49 -9.93 10.97
C ARG A 122 16.27 -10.25 11.83
N TRP A 123 15.16 -10.64 11.20
CA TRP A 123 13.95 -11.03 11.90
C TRP A 123 14.16 -12.33 12.69
N THR A 124 14.76 -13.35 12.10
CA THR A 124 15.05 -14.64 12.74
C THR A 124 15.95 -14.47 13.96
N ARG A 125 16.93 -13.57 13.92
CA ARG A 125 17.73 -13.21 15.11
C ARG A 125 16.88 -12.59 16.22
N ALA A 126 16.01 -11.63 15.87
CA ALA A 126 15.12 -10.99 16.85
C ALA A 126 14.08 -11.99 17.40
N ALA A 127 13.55 -12.88 16.56
CA ALA A 127 12.61 -13.92 16.93
C ALA A 127 13.24 -14.91 17.91
N ARG A 128 14.48 -15.36 17.67
CA ARG A 128 15.22 -16.21 18.62
C ARG A 128 15.36 -15.56 19.99
N THR A 129 15.67 -14.26 20.06
CA THR A 129 15.74 -13.53 21.34
C THR A 129 14.38 -13.48 22.04
N TRP A 130 13.29 -13.27 21.29
CA TRP A 130 11.95 -13.29 21.86
C TRP A 130 11.54 -14.69 22.35
N HIS A 131 11.78 -15.74 21.56
CA HIS A 131 11.53 -17.13 21.96
C HIS A 131 12.32 -17.52 23.20
N HIS A 132 13.59 -17.12 23.27
CA HIS A 132 14.43 -17.36 24.45
C HIS A 132 13.85 -16.72 25.71
N HIS A 133 13.44 -15.44 25.66
CA HIS A 133 12.79 -14.80 26.80
C HIS A 133 11.44 -15.44 27.14
N ARG A 134 10.66 -15.88 26.15
CA ARG A 134 9.40 -16.60 26.38
C ARG A 134 9.61 -17.92 27.10
N GLU A 135 10.64 -18.68 26.73
CA GLU A 135 11.00 -19.94 27.39
C GLU A 135 11.50 -19.71 28.81
N GLN A 136 12.32 -18.68 29.03
CA GLN A 136 12.76 -18.27 30.36
C GLN A 136 11.58 -17.86 31.26
N ASP A 137 10.64 -17.09 30.75
CA ASP A 137 9.41 -16.71 31.47
C ASP A 137 8.60 -17.96 31.84
N ALA A 138 8.43 -18.90 30.91
CA ALA A 138 7.71 -20.15 31.15
C ALA A 138 8.41 -21.03 32.20
N GLN A 139 9.74 -21.13 32.15
CA GLN A 139 10.53 -21.83 33.16
C GLN A 139 10.44 -21.15 34.52
N ALA A 140 10.55 -19.81 34.59
CA ALA A 140 10.41 -19.08 35.84
C ALA A 140 9.04 -19.34 36.49
N LEU A 141 7.96 -19.30 35.71
CA LEU A 141 6.61 -19.62 36.18
C LEU A 141 6.49 -21.06 36.69
N ALA A 142 7.11 -22.03 36.01
CA ALA A 142 7.14 -23.43 36.46
C ALA A 142 7.87 -23.60 37.81
N HIS A 143 8.83 -22.72 38.12
CA HIS A 143 9.53 -22.66 39.41
C HIS A 143 8.88 -21.70 40.42
N GLY A 144 7.65 -21.21 40.16
CA GLY A 144 6.94 -20.27 41.03
C GLY A 144 7.53 -18.86 41.09
N ARG A 145 8.47 -18.51 40.19
CA ARG A 145 9.08 -17.18 40.10
C ARG A 145 8.35 -16.33 39.06
N ARG A 146 8.16 -15.04 39.37
CA ARG A 146 7.65 -14.06 38.39
C ARG A 146 8.82 -13.51 37.57
N ALA A 147 8.79 -13.71 36.26
CA ALA A 147 9.73 -13.08 35.35
C ALA A 147 9.29 -11.65 35.00
N ASP A 148 10.26 -10.78 34.69
CA ASP A 148 9.99 -9.41 34.26
C ASP A 148 9.50 -9.38 32.80
N PRO A 149 8.26 -8.93 32.53
CA PRO A 149 7.74 -8.86 31.17
C PRO A 149 8.42 -7.79 30.30
N ALA A 150 9.21 -6.86 30.87
CA ALA A 150 9.83 -5.77 30.11
C ALA A 150 10.82 -6.28 29.07
N ALA A 151 11.66 -7.27 29.42
CA ALA A 151 12.63 -7.85 28.49
C ALA A 151 11.93 -8.52 27.29
N ARG A 152 10.89 -9.32 27.56
CA ARG A 152 10.07 -9.96 26.51
C ARG A 152 9.38 -8.92 25.61
N ARG A 153 8.78 -7.88 26.19
CA ARG A 153 8.13 -6.79 25.42
C ARG A 153 9.14 -6.00 24.58
N ALA A 154 10.35 -5.77 25.07
CA ALA A 154 11.40 -5.09 24.31
C ALA A 154 11.89 -5.94 23.12
N ALA A 155 12.07 -7.25 23.33
CA ALA A 155 12.39 -8.19 22.26
C ALA A 155 11.26 -8.28 21.22
N GLU A 156 10.00 -8.33 21.67
CA GLU A 156 8.82 -8.32 20.82
C GLU A 156 8.73 -7.03 19.98
N ARG A 157 8.95 -5.86 20.58
CA ARG A 157 9.00 -4.57 19.85
C ARG A 157 10.10 -4.57 18.79
N THR A 158 11.28 -5.10 19.10
CA THR A 158 12.40 -5.17 18.15
C THR A 158 12.05 -6.07 16.96
N MET A 159 11.43 -7.21 17.21
CA MET A 159 10.96 -8.14 16.18
C MET A 159 9.86 -7.51 15.33
N THR A 160 8.80 -6.99 15.95
CA THR A 160 7.63 -6.40 15.27
C THR A 160 7.95 -5.11 14.49
N CYS A 161 8.95 -4.34 14.93
CA CYS A 161 9.51 -3.21 14.18
C CYS A 161 10.16 -3.66 12.87
N ILE A 162 10.78 -4.85 12.84
CA ILE A 162 11.24 -5.45 11.59
C ILE A 162 10.02 -5.90 10.82
N ALA A 163 9.33 -6.94 11.29
CA ALA A 163 8.16 -7.53 10.68
C ALA A 163 7.28 -8.19 11.76
N PRO A 164 5.95 -8.07 11.66
CA PRO A 164 5.03 -8.70 12.63
C PRO A 164 4.92 -10.22 12.48
N GLU A 165 5.26 -10.76 11.31
CA GLU A 165 5.37 -12.19 10.98
C GLU A 165 6.67 -12.42 10.20
N GLU A 166 6.98 -13.68 9.88
CA GLU A 166 8.18 -14.03 9.11
C GLU A 166 8.21 -13.31 7.75
N PRO A 167 9.27 -12.53 7.45
CA PRO A 167 9.26 -11.67 6.27
C PRO A 167 9.54 -12.44 4.98
N THR A 168 8.54 -12.49 4.10
CA THR A 168 8.63 -13.16 2.78
C THR A 168 8.77 -12.18 1.62
N ARG A 169 8.57 -10.88 1.87
CA ARG A 169 8.58 -9.82 0.84
C ARG A 169 9.73 -8.83 1.05
N PRO A 170 10.27 -8.24 -0.04
CA PRO A 170 11.43 -7.35 0.05
C PRO A 170 11.09 -6.02 0.74
N THR A 171 9.85 -5.56 0.61
CA THR A 171 9.38 -4.27 1.14
C THR A 171 8.61 -4.41 2.44
N TRP A 172 8.77 -3.44 3.34
CA TRP A 172 8.03 -3.38 4.60
C TRP A 172 6.51 -3.32 4.40
N SER A 173 6.03 -2.59 3.38
CA SER A 173 4.61 -2.44 3.10
C SER A 173 3.98 -3.74 2.60
N GLY A 174 4.63 -4.42 1.63
CA GLY A 174 4.17 -5.72 1.15
C GLY A 174 4.14 -6.75 2.28
N ASP A 175 5.18 -6.76 3.11
CA ASP A 175 5.31 -7.67 4.24
C ASP A 175 4.24 -7.44 5.32
N ARG A 176 3.88 -6.19 5.60
CA ARG A 176 2.78 -5.85 6.53
C ARG A 176 1.43 -6.36 6.04
N LEU A 177 1.15 -6.25 4.74
CA LEU A 177 -0.07 -6.79 4.16
C LEU A 177 -0.04 -8.34 4.14
N ASN A 178 1.11 -8.92 3.82
CA ASN A 178 1.30 -10.37 3.83
C ASN A 178 1.12 -10.97 5.23
N ALA A 179 1.57 -10.26 6.27
CA ALA A 179 1.41 -10.70 7.64
C ALA A 179 -0.07 -10.85 8.06
N ALA A 180 -0.96 -9.98 7.58
CA ALA A 180 -2.39 -10.14 7.81
C ALA A 180 -2.91 -11.45 7.19
N ALA A 181 -2.51 -11.75 5.94
CA ALA A 181 -2.86 -13.00 5.28
C ALA A 181 -2.27 -14.22 6.01
N VAL A 182 -1.00 -14.19 6.39
CA VAL A 182 -0.31 -15.27 7.12
C VAL A 182 -0.95 -15.53 8.48
N ARG A 183 -1.41 -14.48 9.18
CA ARG A 183 -2.12 -14.64 10.47
C ARG A 183 -3.48 -15.28 10.30
N LEU A 184 -4.22 -14.90 9.25
CA LEU A 184 -5.49 -15.54 8.93
C LEU A 184 -5.31 -17.01 8.58
N GLU A 185 -4.30 -17.33 7.78
CA GLU A 185 -3.96 -18.70 7.43
C GLU A 185 -3.50 -19.50 8.66
N ARG A 186 -2.60 -18.96 9.48
CA ARG A 186 -2.08 -19.65 10.68
C ARG A 186 -3.14 -19.84 11.77
N ASP A 187 -3.93 -18.81 12.05
CA ASP A 187 -4.87 -18.83 13.17
C ASP A 187 -6.20 -19.51 12.79
N HIS A 188 -6.61 -19.42 11.51
CA HIS A 188 -7.94 -19.86 11.06
C HIS A 188 -7.91 -20.74 9.80
N HIS A 189 -6.77 -21.06 9.20
CA HIS A 189 -6.68 -21.81 7.94
C HIS A 189 -7.49 -21.19 6.80
N LEU A 190 -7.51 -19.85 6.78
CA LEU A 190 -8.25 -19.04 5.81
C LEU A 190 -7.33 -18.45 4.76
N ASP A 191 -7.44 -18.94 3.52
CA ASP A 191 -6.75 -18.33 2.39
C ASP A 191 -7.47 -17.04 1.98
N LEU A 192 -6.93 -15.92 2.44
CA LEU A 192 -7.44 -14.59 2.16
C LEU A 192 -7.56 -14.32 0.65
N ALA A 193 -6.68 -14.86 -0.19
CA ALA A 193 -6.73 -14.60 -1.63
C ALA A 193 -7.99 -15.21 -2.28
N THR A 194 -8.38 -16.40 -1.83
CA THR A 194 -9.55 -17.14 -2.32
C THR A 194 -10.86 -16.60 -1.71
N LEU A 195 -10.83 -16.20 -0.44
CA LEU A 195 -12.00 -15.71 0.29
C LEU A 195 -12.39 -14.27 -0.09
N TRP A 196 -11.41 -13.43 -0.41
CA TRP A 196 -11.62 -11.99 -0.58
C TRP A 196 -12.71 -11.59 -1.59
N PRO A 197 -12.80 -12.20 -2.79
CA PRO A 197 -13.86 -11.86 -3.76
C PRO A 197 -15.27 -12.14 -3.21
N HIS A 198 -15.43 -13.24 -2.47
CA HIS A 198 -16.69 -13.65 -1.88
C HIS A 198 -17.06 -12.77 -0.68
N LEU A 199 -16.08 -12.49 0.17
CA LEU A 199 -16.22 -11.60 1.31
C LEU A 199 -16.65 -10.19 0.86
N TRP A 200 -16.04 -9.68 -0.22
CA TRP A 200 -16.38 -8.37 -0.79
C TRP A 200 -17.86 -8.21 -1.17
N LEU A 201 -18.53 -9.30 -1.57
CA LEU A 201 -19.94 -9.26 -1.95
C LEU A 201 -20.89 -9.20 -0.75
N ILE A 202 -20.44 -9.65 0.42
CA ILE A 202 -21.24 -9.72 1.65
C ILE A 202 -20.98 -8.53 2.57
N LEU A 203 -19.82 -7.87 2.41
CA LEU A 203 -19.43 -6.73 3.24
C LEU A 203 -20.46 -5.58 3.21
N PRO A 204 -20.77 -4.98 4.39
CA PRO A 204 -21.57 -3.76 4.46
C PRO A 204 -20.99 -2.64 3.59
N GLU A 205 -21.87 -1.78 3.07
CA GLU A 205 -21.46 -0.65 2.23
C GLU A 205 -20.47 0.28 2.95
N GLU A 206 -20.72 0.59 4.23
CA GLU A 206 -19.82 1.40 5.06
C GLU A 206 -18.40 0.83 5.10
N THR A 207 -18.26 -0.47 5.36
CA THR A 207 -16.95 -1.15 5.40
C THR A 207 -16.26 -1.12 4.03
N ARG A 208 -17.01 -1.31 2.93
CA ARG A 208 -16.47 -1.21 1.56
C ARG A 208 -15.99 0.21 1.24
N VAL A 209 -16.72 1.24 1.67
CA VAL A 209 -16.32 2.64 1.50
C VAL A 209 -15.05 2.93 2.30
N GLN A 210 -14.93 2.44 3.53
CA GLN A 210 -13.71 2.61 4.33
C GLN A 210 -12.50 1.92 3.69
N ILE A 211 -12.64 0.67 3.24
CA ILE A 211 -11.55 -0.08 2.58
C ILE A 211 -11.12 0.60 1.28
N THR A 212 -12.07 1.03 0.45
CA THR A 212 -11.77 1.76 -0.80
C THR A 212 -11.11 3.10 -0.52
N THR A 213 -11.55 3.84 0.50
CA THR A 213 -10.96 5.12 0.91
C THR A 213 -9.50 4.94 1.36
N VAL A 214 -9.22 3.93 2.17
CA VAL A 214 -7.85 3.65 2.62
C VAL A 214 -6.97 3.20 1.44
N ARG A 215 -7.50 2.40 0.52
CA ARG A 215 -6.78 2.03 -0.72
C ARG A 215 -6.48 3.27 -1.58
N GLN A 216 -7.42 4.19 -1.73
CA GLN A 216 -7.17 5.46 -2.43
C GLN A 216 -6.10 6.31 -1.74
N ASN A 217 -6.03 6.29 -0.40
CA ASN A 217 -4.98 6.98 0.35
C ASN A 217 -3.59 6.37 0.10
N LEU A 218 -3.50 5.05 -0.06
CA LEU A 218 -2.26 4.37 -0.46
C LEU A 218 -1.82 4.82 -1.86
N THR A 219 -2.72 4.82 -2.84
CA THR A 219 -2.41 5.28 -4.20
C THR A 219 -1.98 6.75 -4.22
N ARG A 220 -2.65 7.63 -3.45
CA ARG A 220 -2.23 9.03 -3.30
C ARG A 220 -0.83 9.17 -2.69
N ALA A 221 -0.49 8.33 -1.70
CA ALA A 221 0.83 8.32 -1.10
C ALA A 221 1.91 7.82 -2.08
N ALA A 222 1.61 6.80 -2.89
CA ALA A 222 2.50 6.31 -3.94
C ALA A 222 2.76 7.37 -5.03
N THR A 223 1.76 8.20 -5.34
CA THR A 223 1.94 9.35 -6.25
C THR A 223 2.93 10.38 -5.70
N LEU A 224 2.99 10.61 -4.38
CA LEU A 224 3.98 11.51 -3.78
C LEU A 224 5.41 10.99 -3.95
N THR A 225 5.62 9.68 -3.77
CA THR A 225 6.93 9.06 -4.02
C THR A 225 7.30 9.07 -5.50
N ALA A 226 6.32 8.98 -6.40
CA ALA A 226 6.53 9.15 -7.83
C ALA A 226 7.00 10.56 -8.19
N TRP A 227 6.40 11.60 -7.59
CA TRP A 227 6.89 12.96 -7.74
C TRP A 227 8.33 13.11 -7.24
N ALA A 228 8.68 12.49 -6.10
CA ALA A 228 10.04 12.52 -5.59
C ALA A 228 11.07 11.95 -6.60
N LEU A 229 10.75 10.82 -7.24
CA LEU A 229 11.59 10.23 -8.29
C LEU A 229 11.77 11.17 -9.49
N LEU A 230 10.73 11.92 -9.84
CA LEU A 230 10.76 12.87 -10.95
C LEU A 230 11.62 14.11 -10.64
N TYR A 231 11.68 14.54 -9.37
CA TYR A 231 12.56 15.62 -8.92
C TYR A 231 14.01 15.18 -8.69
N LEU A 232 14.30 13.88 -8.61
CA LEU A 232 15.63 13.32 -8.38
C LEU A 232 16.70 13.71 -9.44
N PRO A 233 16.44 13.63 -10.76
CA PRO A 233 17.40 14.13 -11.75
C PRO A 233 17.60 15.65 -11.64
N LEU A 234 16.56 16.37 -11.24
CA LEU A 234 16.63 17.82 -11.08
C LEU A 234 17.48 18.22 -9.87
N ALA A 235 17.45 17.42 -8.80
CA ALA A 235 18.31 17.56 -7.63
C ALA A 235 19.80 17.43 -7.98
N ALA A 236 20.13 16.64 -9.01
CA ALA A 236 21.50 16.49 -9.51
C ALA A 236 22.01 17.73 -10.27
N TRP A 237 21.13 18.64 -10.69
CA TRP A 237 21.47 19.90 -11.38
C TRP A 237 21.23 21.16 -10.55
N TRP A 238 20.36 21.09 -9.54
CA TRP A 238 19.99 22.21 -8.67
C TRP A 238 19.77 21.71 -7.24
N TRP A 239 20.69 22.02 -6.33
CA TRP A 239 20.68 21.46 -4.97
C TRP A 239 19.40 21.77 -4.15
N PRO A 240 18.65 22.88 -4.33
CA PRO A 240 17.37 23.08 -3.65
C PRO A 240 16.31 22.03 -4.03
N ALA A 241 16.35 21.50 -5.26
CA ALA A 241 15.49 20.38 -5.64
C ALA A 241 15.83 19.10 -4.87
N ALA A 242 17.03 18.98 -4.29
CA ALA A 242 17.37 17.87 -3.40
C ALA A 242 16.57 17.96 -2.08
N LEU A 243 16.35 19.15 -1.53
CA LEU A 243 15.50 19.34 -0.34
C LEU A 243 14.04 19.00 -0.63
N ILE A 244 13.53 19.44 -1.78
CA ILE A 244 12.18 19.08 -2.25
C ILE A 244 12.06 17.55 -2.41
N THR A 245 13.03 16.92 -3.06
CA THR A 245 13.06 15.47 -3.24
C THR A 245 13.13 14.73 -1.90
N ALA A 246 13.96 15.18 -0.97
CA ALA A 246 14.12 14.59 0.36
C ALA A 246 12.81 14.69 1.17
N THR A 247 12.20 15.87 1.21
CA THR A 247 10.91 16.08 1.92
C THR A 247 9.78 15.24 1.32
N LEU A 248 9.65 15.20 -0.01
CA LEU A 248 8.64 14.35 -0.67
C LEU A 248 8.90 12.86 -0.41
N THR A 249 10.15 12.41 -0.44
CA THR A 249 10.52 11.02 -0.18
C THR A 249 10.20 10.62 1.26
N LEU A 250 10.57 11.46 2.24
CA LEU A 250 10.31 11.22 3.66
C LEU A 250 8.81 11.19 3.95
N THR A 251 8.06 12.20 3.49
CA THR A 251 6.60 12.28 3.68
C THR A 251 5.89 11.15 2.96
N GLY A 252 6.28 10.85 1.72
CA GLY A 252 5.73 9.73 0.94
C GLY A 252 5.96 8.39 1.63
N ARG A 253 7.17 8.16 2.17
CA ARG A 253 7.51 6.94 2.90
C ARG A 253 6.73 6.83 4.22
N ALA A 254 6.63 7.90 5.01
CA ALA A 254 5.86 7.90 6.25
C ALA A 254 4.38 7.63 5.97
N ARG A 255 3.79 8.36 5.02
CA ARG A 255 2.37 8.22 4.66
C ARG A 255 2.03 6.86 4.09
N THR A 256 2.90 6.30 3.23
CA THR A 256 2.70 4.95 2.67
C THR A 256 2.73 3.91 3.79
N ARG A 257 3.64 4.04 4.76
CA ARG A 257 3.72 3.12 5.91
C ARG A 257 2.46 3.16 6.77
N THR A 258 2.02 4.36 7.18
CA THR A 258 0.79 4.52 7.97
C THR A 258 -0.43 3.99 7.23
N ALA A 259 -0.60 4.34 5.95
CA ALA A 259 -1.73 3.87 5.14
C ALA A 259 -1.73 2.35 4.96
N THR A 260 -0.56 1.73 4.77
CA THR A 260 -0.45 0.27 4.66
C THR A 260 -0.83 -0.42 5.97
N ASP A 261 -0.41 0.11 7.11
CA ASP A 261 -0.71 -0.46 8.42
C ASP A 261 -2.21 -0.40 8.72
N THR A 262 -2.85 0.74 8.47
CA THR A 262 -4.31 0.90 8.58
C THR A 262 -5.05 -0.03 7.62
N TYR A 263 -4.57 -0.16 6.37
CA TYR A 263 -5.17 -1.04 5.38
C TYR A 263 -5.11 -2.52 5.81
N ALA A 264 -3.94 -2.99 6.25
CA ALA A 264 -3.75 -4.35 6.72
C ALA A 264 -4.61 -4.67 7.95
N LEU A 265 -4.69 -3.73 8.91
CA LEU A 265 -5.53 -3.88 10.09
C LEU A 265 -7.02 -3.93 9.75
N LEU A 266 -7.50 -3.05 8.88
CA LEU A 266 -8.90 -3.07 8.42
C LEU A 266 -9.22 -4.34 7.66
N LEU A 267 -8.30 -4.80 6.82
CA LEU A 267 -8.45 -6.04 6.06
C LEU A 267 -8.58 -7.26 6.99
N GLU A 268 -7.70 -7.35 7.99
CA GLU A 268 -7.73 -8.40 9.00
C GLU A 268 -9.01 -8.32 9.86
N ALA A 269 -9.37 -7.13 10.35
CA ALA A 269 -10.54 -6.93 11.20
C ALA A 269 -11.85 -7.20 10.44
N ALA A 270 -11.99 -6.68 9.21
CA ALA A 270 -13.18 -6.91 8.39
C ALA A 270 -13.34 -8.39 8.05
N THR A 271 -12.24 -9.09 7.76
CA THR A 271 -12.30 -10.52 7.50
C THR A 271 -12.70 -11.29 8.75
N ARG A 272 -12.06 -11.05 9.89
CA ARG A 272 -12.40 -11.71 11.18
C ARG A 272 -13.83 -11.45 11.63
N LEU A 273 -14.40 -10.29 11.30
CA LEU A 273 -15.78 -9.93 11.66
C LEU A 273 -16.82 -10.60 10.75
N HIS A 274 -16.59 -10.61 9.43
CA HIS A 274 -17.60 -11.05 8.44
C HIS A 274 -17.44 -12.48 7.93
N ILE A 275 -16.39 -13.18 8.35
CA ILE A 275 -16.16 -14.58 7.94
C ILE A 275 -17.28 -15.52 8.45
N ARG A 276 -17.89 -15.24 9.61
CA ARG A 276 -19.03 -16.02 10.11
C ARG A 276 -20.28 -15.81 9.26
N ASP A 277 -20.58 -14.56 8.93
CA ASP A 277 -21.70 -14.23 8.04
C ASP A 277 -21.55 -14.92 6.67
N LEU A 278 -20.31 -15.05 6.17
CA LEU A 278 -20.01 -15.82 4.96
C LEU A 278 -20.28 -17.32 5.16
N ALA A 279 -19.82 -17.91 6.28
CA ALA A 279 -20.05 -19.32 6.59
C ALA A 279 -21.54 -19.65 6.71
N ASP A 280 -22.32 -18.77 7.36
CA ASP A 280 -23.77 -18.90 7.51
C ASP A 280 -24.47 -18.88 6.14
N ARG A 281 -24.09 -17.94 5.26
CA ARG A 281 -24.68 -17.80 3.92
C ARG A 281 -24.31 -18.94 2.97
N LEU A 282 -23.14 -19.56 3.17
CA LEU A 282 -22.72 -20.75 2.42
C LEU A 282 -23.34 -22.04 2.98
N GLY A 283 -24.09 -21.97 4.08
CA GLY A 283 -24.69 -23.14 4.73
C GLY A 283 -23.67 -24.06 5.41
N LEU A 284 -22.45 -23.59 5.65
CA LEU A 284 -21.33 -24.35 6.20
C LEU A 284 -21.30 -24.34 7.74
N ASN A 285 -22.45 -24.12 8.36
CA ASN A 285 -22.57 -24.17 9.81
C ASN A 285 -22.29 -25.59 10.31
N PRO A 286 -21.37 -25.78 11.27
CA PRO A 286 -21.22 -27.07 11.97
C PRO A 286 -22.44 -27.43 12.84
N THR A 287 -23.50 -26.62 12.83
CA THR A 287 -24.79 -26.81 13.52
C THR A 287 -25.90 -27.39 12.64
N SER A 288 -25.58 -28.24 11.66
CA SER A 288 -26.58 -29.16 11.11
C SER A 288 -26.43 -30.55 11.73
N PRO A 289 -27.15 -30.87 12.82
CA PRO A 289 -27.31 -32.25 13.27
C PRO A 289 -28.21 -32.97 12.26
N THR A 290 -27.62 -33.43 11.16
CA THR A 290 -28.30 -34.33 10.22
C THR A 290 -27.94 -35.78 10.54
N THR A 291 -28.22 -36.18 11.78
CA THR A 291 -28.50 -37.58 12.16
C THR A 291 -29.28 -37.57 13.49
N PRO A 292 -30.55 -38.01 13.52
CA PRO A 292 -31.37 -37.96 14.73
C PRO A 292 -31.14 -39.14 15.69
N GLU A 293 -29.90 -39.62 15.87
CA GLU A 293 -29.64 -40.77 16.77
C GLU A 293 -28.66 -40.52 17.94
N THR A 294 -28.06 -39.33 18.07
CA THR A 294 -27.18 -39.06 19.23
C THR A 294 -27.64 -37.82 19.98
N GLY A 295 -28.88 -37.88 20.47
CA GLY A 295 -29.40 -36.96 21.47
C GLY A 295 -28.86 -37.32 22.86
N GLY A 296 -27.95 -36.49 23.37
CA GLY A 296 -27.61 -36.46 24.80
C GLY A 296 -26.12 -36.50 25.09
N ALA A 297 -25.45 -35.34 25.08
CA ALA A 297 -24.32 -35.02 25.98
C ALA A 297 -23.60 -33.69 25.68
N LEU A 298 -23.94 -32.94 24.63
CA LEU A 298 -23.23 -31.68 24.31
C LEU A 298 -24.16 -30.47 24.30
N GLY A 299 -24.82 -30.27 25.44
CA GLY A 299 -25.42 -28.99 25.80
C GLY A 299 -24.42 -28.13 26.55
N LEU A 300 -23.37 -27.63 25.89
CA LEU A 300 -22.55 -26.52 26.41
C LEU A 300 -21.90 -25.75 25.23
N ASN A 301 -22.25 -24.47 25.12
CA ASN A 301 -21.58 -23.39 24.36
C ASN A 301 -22.04 -23.08 22.92
N SER A 302 -23.29 -22.67 22.75
CA SER A 302 -23.73 -21.80 21.63
C SER A 302 -23.44 -20.31 21.87
N THR A 303 -22.41 -19.97 22.65
CA THR A 303 -22.04 -18.59 22.97
C THR A 303 -20.58 -18.34 22.65
N GLY A 304 -20.31 -17.65 21.53
CA GLY A 304 -19.14 -16.78 21.39
C GLY A 304 -17.75 -17.44 21.34
N GLY A 305 -17.60 -18.73 21.04
CA GLY A 305 -16.28 -19.33 20.84
C GLY A 305 -15.58 -18.82 19.57
N PRO A 306 -14.24 -18.70 19.51
CA PRO A 306 -13.49 -18.33 18.31
C PRO A 306 -13.78 -19.31 17.16
N LEU A 307 -13.69 -18.84 15.90
CA LEU A 307 -13.75 -19.76 14.74
C LEU A 307 -12.67 -20.83 14.90
N THR A 308 -13.06 -22.10 14.78
CA THR A 308 -12.12 -23.21 14.83
C THR A 308 -11.38 -23.32 13.50
N SER A 309 -10.13 -23.77 13.52
CA SER A 309 -9.32 -24.03 12.32
C SER A 309 -10.05 -24.95 11.33
N GLU A 310 -10.82 -25.91 11.84
CA GLU A 310 -11.61 -26.85 11.05
C GLU A 310 -12.69 -26.16 10.20
N ALA A 311 -13.38 -25.14 10.74
CA ALA A 311 -14.36 -24.38 9.96
C ALA A 311 -13.70 -23.57 8.83
N GLY A 312 -12.50 -23.06 9.06
CA GLY A 312 -11.75 -22.34 8.04
C GLY A 312 -11.21 -23.24 6.93
N ASP A 313 -10.70 -24.43 7.26
CA ASP A 313 -10.32 -25.44 6.28
C ASP A 313 -11.49 -25.82 5.35
N ILE A 314 -12.68 -26.00 5.93
CA ILE A 314 -13.91 -26.32 5.17
C ILE A 314 -14.27 -25.16 4.22
N LEU A 315 -14.23 -23.91 4.71
CA LEU A 315 -14.53 -22.73 3.89
C LEU A 315 -13.54 -22.57 2.73
N THR A 316 -12.24 -22.65 3.01
CA THR A 316 -11.19 -22.53 2.00
C THR A 316 -11.33 -23.63 0.95
N ARG A 317 -11.59 -24.87 1.36
CA ARG A 317 -11.80 -26.00 0.45
C ARG A 317 -13.04 -25.84 -0.42
N HIS A 318 -14.15 -25.35 0.14
CA HIS A 318 -15.40 -25.17 -0.62
C HIS A 318 -15.32 -24.07 -1.67
N LEU A 319 -14.51 -23.03 -1.42
CA LEU A 319 -14.37 -21.89 -2.33
C LEU A 319 -13.22 -22.08 -3.33
N THR A 320 -12.31 -23.02 -3.07
CA THR A 320 -11.25 -23.37 -4.03
C THR A 320 -11.85 -24.25 -5.14
N PRO A 321 -11.75 -23.85 -6.41
CA PRO A 321 -12.26 -24.66 -7.51
C PRO A 321 -11.56 -26.02 -7.54
N THR A 322 -12.34 -27.07 -7.78
CA THR A 322 -11.84 -28.45 -7.85
C THR A 322 -10.83 -28.57 -9.00
N PRO A 323 -9.69 -29.28 -8.82
CA PRO A 323 -8.73 -29.46 -9.89
C PRO A 323 -9.39 -30.14 -11.10
N PRO A 324 -9.00 -29.77 -12.34
CA PRO A 324 -9.55 -30.39 -13.53
C PRO A 324 -9.27 -31.90 -13.53
N PRO A 325 -10.18 -32.72 -14.10
CA PRO A 325 -9.95 -34.16 -14.22
C PRO A 325 -8.67 -34.43 -15.02
N PRO A 326 -7.96 -35.54 -14.74
CA PRO A 326 -6.78 -35.91 -15.51
C PRO A 326 -7.14 -36.07 -16.99
N PRO A 327 -6.23 -35.73 -17.93
CA PRO A 327 -6.49 -35.90 -19.35
C PRO A 327 -6.80 -37.37 -19.63
N ALA A 328 -7.85 -37.62 -20.43
CA ALA A 328 -8.13 -38.97 -20.92
C ALA A 328 -6.92 -39.44 -21.74
N GLY A 329 -6.33 -40.56 -21.31
CA GLY A 329 -5.19 -41.20 -21.99
C GLY A 329 -5.58 -41.81 -23.32
#